data_AF-A0A8S9BEY3-F1
#
_entry.id   AF-A0A8S9BEY3-F1
#
_cell.length_a   1.000
_cell.length_b   1.000
_cell.length_c   1.000
_cell.angle_alpha   90.00
_cell.angle_beta   90.00
_cell.angle_gamma   90.00
#
_symmetry.space_group_name_H-M   'P 1'
#
loop_
_entity.id
_entity.type
_entity.pdbx_description
1 polymer ?
#
loop_
_entity_poly.entity_id
_entity_poly.type
_entity_poly.pdbx_seq_one_letter_code
_entity_poly.pdbx_strand_id
1 'polypeptide(L)'
;MHALSVGVKSENATKVDPPAQTVFDCVYTEDITQTHFADDPWHGKSPLEKLKSPTLSFADSSLSVDPSNHETLQKSTVDMVIRIFGSLDDILAASSEFFTGTHQRISAISKLRFDKNLQALTTGPRADFAALCLSIFLIQQMPLGKKTNMQSPLYFNVKNLIGLLEAANGLSLDLLHCRILVTFYEMGHALHTAAYMSVSACARAARALGLHRKRWRNLDAESDKLILEEEKRAWWAVVIMDRFINLCNGDALFVTDDPERTDPLPISDLIWSESSVSMDLEGSISAPPSLDTPFSITVGQMARECQISHLAGRVARHVFDPIPDPDFNSEEAFQLERTMKAYLPLLANEELKIGKYCGAYGMCNSALFILYEFMLSRNTENAFDRHEILQSIEDTSIRALTFAEASYGDREENYPLEVLSPYLSYSLCQAAIVQHRLWKQTSSPTCKERLDMLKTILGEFTKRWTVAWQYLEIIENLHDSWPSILNIKGNYVLARAFLPCKKAGGTIIAYSSGFAFLPPTLPFLSKSSAYSVCKMGTARFYEFLAVEHPDLNVFVLQPGIVRTALYEKGELELDATLDTVQLPAHFTVWLASTEAIPFSGRFLFSNWDVEK
;
A
#
# COMPACT_ATOMS: atom_id res chain seq x y z
N MET A 1 6.89 -22.92 64.53
CA MET A 1 6.38 -22.97 65.93
C MET A 1 5.27 -21.93 66.06
N HIS A 2 4.24 -22.24 66.87
CA HIS A 2 3.18 -21.37 67.45
C HIS A 2 2.98 -19.96 66.83
N ALA A 3 1.82 -19.56 66.26
CA ALA A 3 0.42 -19.76 66.67
C ALA A 3 0.08 -19.25 68.08
N LEU A 4 -0.56 -18.09 68.20
CA LEU A 4 -1.97 -17.97 68.59
C LEU A 4 -2.44 -16.50 68.72
N SER A 5 -3.76 -16.32 68.60
CA SER A 5 -4.48 -15.06 68.79
C SER A 5 -4.93 -14.87 70.24
N VAL A 6 -5.09 -13.61 70.65
CA VAL A 6 -6.11 -13.18 71.62
C VAL A 6 -6.63 -11.82 71.16
N GLY A 7 -7.94 -11.61 71.20
CA GLY A 7 -8.54 -10.28 71.10
C GLY A 7 -9.54 -10.08 72.23
N VAL A 8 -9.96 -8.83 72.45
CA VAL A 8 -11.34 -8.42 72.80
C VAL A 8 -11.38 -6.90 73.05
N LYS A 9 -12.37 -6.26 72.42
CA LYS A 9 -13.15 -5.04 72.75
C LYS A 9 -12.88 -4.40 74.13
N SER A 10 -12.93 -3.07 74.37
CA SER A 10 -13.15 -1.86 73.55
C SER A 10 -12.90 -0.63 74.50
N GLU A 11 -13.19 0.66 74.23
CA GLU A 11 -13.98 1.34 73.18
C GLU A 11 -13.52 2.80 72.92
N ASN A 12 -14.37 3.57 72.23
CA ASN A 12 -14.19 4.91 71.65
C ASN A 12 -13.84 6.06 72.62
N ALA A 13 -12.91 6.93 72.18
CA ALA A 13 -13.20 8.36 71.92
C ALA A 13 -12.08 9.05 71.10
N THR A 14 -12.47 10.10 70.35
CA THR A 14 -11.62 11.09 69.62
C THR A 14 -10.77 10.60 68.44
N LYS A 15 -11.06 11.14 67.24
CA LYS A 15 -10.31 10.94 65.99
C LYS A 15 -9.01 11.73 65.97
N VAL A 16 -8.00 11.18 65.28
CA VAL A 16 -6.71 11.79 64.95
C VAL A 16 -6.52 11.68 63.43
N ASP A 17 -6.13 12.77 62.77
CA ASP A 17 -5.63 12.78 61.39
C ASP A 17 -4.15 13.20 61.38
N PRO A 18 -3.24 12.39 60.81
CA PRO A 18 -1.93 12.81 60.33
C PRO A 18 -1.89 12.91 58.78
N PRO A 19 -0.91 13.60 58.18
CA PRO A 19 -1.13 14.26 56.89
C PRO A 19 -0.79 13.45 55.63
N ALA A 20 -1.66 13.64 54.63
CA ALA A 20 -1.40 13.79 53.19
C ALA A 20 -0.19 13.07 52.55
N GLN A 21 -0.50 12.03 51.77
CA GLN A 21 0.16 11.80 50.47
C GLN A 21 -0.87 12.04 49.36
N THR A 22 -0.68 13.11 48.58
CA THR A 22 -1.52 13.44 47.42
C THR A 22 -1.24 12.50 46.25
N VAL A 23 -2.18 11.58 46.00
CA VAL A 23 -2.36 10.95 44.69
C VAL A 23 -3.19 11.91 43.83
N PHE A 24 -2.69 12.29 42.65
CA PHE A 24 -3.44 13.10 41.70
C PHE A 24 -4.30 12.21 40.79
N ASP A 25 -5.46 11.80 41.28
CA ASP A 25 -6.53 11.25 40.43
C ASP A 25 -7.24 12.40 39.72
N CYS A 26 -6.98 12.57 38.42
CA CYS A 26 -7.66 13.57 37.61
C CYS A 26 -9.03 13.04 37.14
N VAL A 27 -10.05 13.25 37.96
CA VAL A 27 -11.44 12.95 37.61
C VAL A 27 -12.07 14.17 36.93
N TYR A 28 -12.48 14.02 35.67
CA TYR A 28 -13.25 15.05 34.96
C TYR A 28 -14.69 15.07 35.49
N THR A 29 -15.15 16.22 35.98
CA THR A 29 -16.55 16.47 36.36
C THR A 29 -17.08 17.68 35.61
N GLU A 30 -18.08 17.48 34.76
CA GLU A 30 -18.81 18.56 34.10
C GLU A 30 -19.88 19.13 35.05
N ASP A 31 -19.52 20.15 35.83
CA ASP A 31 -20.50 20.92 36.61
C ASP A 31 -21.26 21.89 35.70
N ILE A 32 -22.45 21.46 35.26
CA ILE A 32 -23.39 22.31 34.51
C ILE A 32 -24.13 23.23 35.50
N THR A 33 -23.50 24.35 35.85
CA THR A 33 -24.20 25.47 36.53
C THR A 33 -24.52 26.58 35.55
N GLN A 34 -25.80 26.76 35.22
CA GLN A 34 -26.29 27.90 34.45
C GLN A 34 -26.11 29.21 35.23
N THR A 35 -25.04 29.95 34.96
CA THR A 35 -24.89 31.33 35.44
C THR A 35 -25.59 32.30 34.50
N HIS A 36 -26.75 32.80 34.91
CA HIS A 36 -27.36 33.97 34.29
C HIS A 36 -26.45 35.19 34.50
N PHE A 37 -25.81 35.65 33.43
CA PHE A 37 -25.20 36.98 33.41
C PHE A 37 -26.26 38.03 33.10
N ALA A 38 -26.27 39.10 33.90
CA ALA A 38 -27.16 40.25 33.70
C ALA A 38 -26.76 41.05 32.45
N ASP A 39 -27.73 41.79 31.88
CA ASP A 39 -27.52 42.63 30.70
C ASP A 39 -26.45 43.70 30.93
N ASP A 40 -25.33 43.62 30.20
CA ASP A 40 -24.23 44.59 30.26
C ASP A 40 -24.33 45.62 29.10
N PRO A 41 -24.35 46.94 29.33
CA PRO A 41 -24.77 47.93 28.31
C PRO A 41 -23.75 48.25 27.20
N TRP A 42 -22.73 47.42 26.99
CA TRP A 42 -21.62 47.72 26.09
C TRP A 42 -21.78 47.09 24.70
N HIS A 43 -22.46 47.80 23.80
CA HIS A 43 -22.37 47.55 22.36
C HIS A 43 -20.97 47.90 21.82
N GLY A 44 -19.99 47.03 22.06
CA GLY A 44 -18.64 47.13 21.54
C GLY A 44 -18.00 45.75 21.40
N LYS A 45 -17.67 45.34 20.17
CA LYS A 45 -17.02 44.06 19.86
C LYS A 45 -15.80 43.83 20.76
N SER A 46 -15.73 42.67 21.38
CA SER A 46 -14.67 42.30 22.32
C SER A 46 -13.29 42.49 21.68
N PRO A 47 -12.29 43.05 22.41
CA PRO A 47 -10.92 43.16 21.90
C PRO A 47 -10.33 41.83 21.42
N LEU A 48 -10.80 40.70 21.97
CA LEU A 48 -10.38 39.35 21.60
C LEU A 48 -10.89 38.92 20.21
N GLU A 49 -12.04 39.41 19.74
CA GLU A 49 -12.54 39.12 18.37
C GLU A 49 -11.66 39.77 17.28
N LYS A 50 -10.85 40.77 17.64
CA LYS A 50 -9.89 41.42 16.74
C LYS A 50 -8.51 40.75 16.78
N LEU A 51 -8.27 39.84 17.71
CA LEU A 51 -6.98 39.16 17.86
C LEU A 51 -6.89 37.99 16.85
N LYS A 52 -6.64 38.30 15.58
CA LYS A 52 -6.05 37.32 14.65
C LYS A 52 -4.62 37.04 15.14
N SER A 53 -4.46 36.11 16.08
CA SER A 53 -3.15 35.56 16.40
C SER A 53 -2.54 35.03 15.09
N PRO A 54 -1.36 35.50 14.66
CA PRO A 54 -0.71 34.91 13.50
C PRO A 54 -0.47 33.44 13.82
N THR A 55 -1.03 32.54 13.00
CA THR A 55 -0.72 31.12 13.08
C THR A 55 0.74 30.94 12.68
N LEU A 56 1.63 30.93 13.67
CA LEU A 56 3.03 30.55 13.54
C LEU A 56 3.09 29.04 13.29
N SER A 57 2.73 28.61 12.08
CA SER A 57 2.95 27.21 11.70
C SER A 57 4.44 27.01 11.41
N PHE A 58 4.95 25.83 11.77
CA PHE A 58 6.35 25.45 11.49
C PHE A 58 6.67 25.42 9.98
N ALA A 59 5.65 25.45 9.11
CA ALA A 59 5.82 25.57 7.65
C ALA A 59 6.00 27.03 7.19
N ASP A 60 5.42 28.02 7.88
CA ASP A 60 5.43 29.43 7.43
C ASP A 60 6.81 30.10 7.59
N SER A 61 7.72 29.53 8.39
CA SER A 61 9.12 30.00 8.46
C SER A 61 9.92 29.79 7.17
N SER A 62 9.39 29.03 6.21
CA SER A 62 10.02 28.81 4.90
C SER A 62 9.90 30.00 3.93
N LEU A 63 8.94 30.90 4.14
CA LEU A 63 8.61 31.98 3.20
C LEU A 63 9.58 33.17 3.22
N SER A 64 10.54 33.22 4.15
CA SER A 64 11.42 34.39 4.36
C SER A 64 12.74 34.34 3.59
N VAL A 65 13.15 33.19 3.07
CA VAL A 65 14.35 33.01 2.23
C VAL A 65 14.00 31.97 1.17
N ASP A 66 13.99 32.35 -0.11
CA ASP A 66 13.85 31.39 -1.22
C ASP A 66 15.19 30.65 -1.41
N PRO A 67 15.30 29.37 -1.01
CA PRO A 67 16.58 28.68 -1.01
C PRO A 67 16.95 28.11 -2.37
N SER A 68 16.03 28.16 -3.35
CA SER A 68 16.34 27.82 -4.74
C SER A 68 17.33 28.80 -5.37
N ASN A 69 17.52 29.99 -4.76
CA ASN A 69 18.53 30.99 -5.10
C ASN A 69 19.91 30.75 -4.45
N HIS A 70 20.18 29.58 -3.86
CA HIS A 70 21.57 29.21 -3.52
C HIS A 70 22.36 28.99 -4.81
N GLU A 71 23.00 30.05 -5.33
CA GLU A 71 23.71 30.10 -6.62
C GLU A 71 24.60 28.88 -6.88
N THR A 72 25.29 28.37 -5.85
CA THR A 72 26.16 27.19 -5.96
C THR A 72 25.39 25.89 -6.22
N LEU A 73 24.28 25.67 -5.52
CA LEU A 73 23.42 24.50 -5.71
C LEU A 73 22.67 24.58 -7.05
N GLN A 74 22.18 25.77 -7.38
CA GLN A 74 21.55 26.10 -8.65
C GLN A 74 22.49 25.79 -9.82
N LYS A 75 23.69 26.39 -9.83
CA LYS A 75 24.68 26.15 -10.88
C LYS A 75 25.11 24.68 -10.96
N SER A 76 25.44 24.04 -9.84
CA SER A 76 25.85 22.62 -9.84
C SER A 76 24.75 21.68 -10.34
N THR A 77 23.48 22.01 -10.11
CA THR A 77 22.34 21.23 -10.61
C THR A 77 22.23 21.38 -12.12
N VAL A 78 22.27 22.61 -12.62
CA VAL A 78 22.13 22.94 -14.04
C VAL A 78 23.30 22.39 -14.86
N ASP A 79 24.52 22.51 -14.35
CA ASP A 79 25.72 21.90 -14.95
C ASP A 79 25.57 20.37 -15.03
N MET A 80 24.94 19.72 -14.04
CA MET A 80 24.61 18.29 -14.10
C MET A 80 23.55 17.98 -15.17
N VAL A 81 22.49 18.78 -15.28
CA VAL A 81 21.44 18.62 -16.31
C VAL A 81 22.03 18.72 -17.71
N ILE A 82 22.76 19.81 -17.99
CA ILE A 82 23.40 20.05 -19.29
C ILE A 82 24.39 18.91 -19.62
N ARG A 83 25.14 18.41 -18.63
CA ARG A 83 26.06 17.28 -18.82
C ARG A 83 25.35 15.95 -19.12
N ILE A 84 24.13 15.73 -18.60
CA ILE A 84 23.37 14.51 -18.83
C ILE A 84 22.64 14.54 -20.17
N PHE A 85 22.02 15.66 -20.52
CA PHE A 85 21.29 15.81 -21.78
C PHE A 85 22.19 16.11 -22.99
N GLY A 86 23.34 16.77 -22.80
CA GLY A 86 24.22 17.21 -23.88
C GLY A 86 23.88 18.61 -24.39
N SER A 87 22.61 18.84 -24.76
CA SER A 87 22.14 20.15 -25.23
C SER A 87 20.74 20.53 -24.70
N LEU A 88 20.30 21.76 -24.99
CA LEU A 88 18.93 22.20 -24.72
C LEU A 88 17.92 21.55 -25.68
N ASP A 89 18.34 21.25 -26.91
CA ASP A 89 17.49 20.60 -27.92
C ASP A 89 17.15 19.16 -27.50
N ASP A 90 18.06 18.47 -26.81
CA ASP A 90 17.82 17.15 -26.23
C ASP A 90 16.80 17.20 -25.08
N ILE A 91 16.79 18.27 -24.27
CA ILE A 91 15.77 18.52 -23.23
C ILE A 91 14.41 18.79 -23.88
N LEU A 92 14.38 19.60 -24.95
CA LEU A 92 13.17 19.89 -25.72
C LEU A 92 12.59 18.60 -26.32
N ALA A 93 13.41 17.77 -26.97
CA ALA A 93 13.01 16.49 -27.53
C ALA A 93 12.43 15.55 -26.45
N ALA A 94 13.16 15.29 -25.36
CA ALA A 94 12.74 14.41 -24.28
C ALA A 94 11.48 14.90 -23.53
N SER A 95 11.26 16.22 -23.46
CA SER A 95 10.03 16.78 -22.89
C SER A 95 8.83 16.65 -23.85
N SER A 96 9.03 16.82 -25.15
CA SER A 96 8.01 16.60 -26.18
C SER A 96 7.54 15.14 -26.21
N GLU A 97 8.48 14.20 -26.14
CA GLU A 97 8.21 12.77 -26.00
C GLU A 97 7.41 12.47 -24.71
N PHE A 98 7.81 13.05 -23.58
CA PHE A 98 7.11 12.88 -22.32
C PHE A 98 5.64 13.32 -22.39
N PHE A 99 5.38 14.52 -22.92
CA PHE A 99 4.01 15.06 -23.02
C PHE A 99 3.15 14.34 -24.08
N THR A 100 3.76 13.72 -25.09
CA THR A 100 3.01 12.89 -26.05
C THR A 100 2.81 11.45 -25.57
N GLY A 101 3.70 10.93 -24.72
CA GLY A 101 3.66 9.56 -24.19
C GLY A 101 3.31 9.48 -22.71
N THR A 102 4.33 9.38 -21.85
CA THR A 102 4.18 8.98 -20.44
C THR A 102 3.29 9.92 -19.62
N HIS A 103 3.24 11.21 -19.94
CA HIS A 103 2.36 12.19 -19.28
C HIS A 103 0.89 11.79 -19.32
N GLN A 104 0.43 11.10 -20.37
CA GLN A 104 -0.94 10.58 -20.45
C GLN A 104 -1.28 9.60 -19.30
N ARG A 105 -0.28 9.00 -18.63
CA ARG A 105 -0.45 8.10 -17.48
C ARG A 105 -0.17 8.76 -16.13
N ILE A 106 0.36 9.98 -16.13
CA ILE A 106 0.61 10.77 -14.92
C ILE A 106 0.47 12.27 -15.23
N SER A 107 -0.76 12.66 -15.56
CA SER A 107 -1.16 13.98 -16.07
C SER A 107 -1.17 15.06 -14.96
N ALA A 108 -0.10 15.11 -14.17
CA ALA A 108 0.08 16.01 -13.03
C ALA A 108 0.59 17.39 -13.44
N ILE A 109 1.52 17.43 -14.38
CA ILE A 109 2.28 18.65 -14.77
C ILE A 109 1.52 19.42 -15.85
N SER A 110 1.56 20.76 -15.80
CA SER A 110 1.05 21.62 -16.87
C SER A 110 2.08 21.76 -17.99
N LYS A 111 1.70 21.40 -19.22
CA LYS A 111 2.56 21.63 -20.39
C LYS A 111 2.85 23.12 -20.60
N LEU A 112 1.80 23.95 -20.51
CA LEU A 112 1.92 25.41 -20.62
C LEU A 112 2.92 26.02 -19.62
N ARG A 113 2.87 25.61 -18.34
CA ARG A 113 3.83 26.10 -17.35
C ARG A 113 5.24 25.54 -17.61
N PHE A 114 5.34 24.27 -17.98
CA PHE A 114 6.61 23.64 -18.28
C PHE A 114 7.34 24.31 -19.46
N ASP A 115 6.65 24.52 -20.58
CA ASP A 115 7.23 25.15 -21.79
C ASP A 115 7.71 26.58 -21.49
N LYS A 116 6.95 27.35 -20.69
CA LYS A 116 7.35 28.69 -20.20
C LYS A 116 8.61 28.63 -19.32
N ASN A 117 8.69 27.67 -18.40
CA ASN A 117 9.86 27.48 -17.54
C ASN A 117 11.09 27.01 -18.34
N LEU A 118 10.90 26.19 -19.38
CA LEU A 118 11.97 25.69 -20.23
C LEU A 118 12.62 26.81 -21.05
N GLN A 119 11.83 27.77 -21.55
CA GLN A 119 12.35 28.98 -22.18
C GLN A 119 13.21 29.82 -21.22
N ALA A 120 12.86 29.86 -19.93
CA ALA A 120 13.62 30.58 -18.90
C ALA A 120 14.89 29.85 -18.43
N LEU A 121 15.09 28.58 -18.79
CA LEU A 121 16.25 27.79 -18.37
C LEU A 121 17.59 28.40 -18.85
N THR A 122 17.60 29.13 -19.97
CA THR A 122 18.82 29.78 -20.49
C THR A 122 19.15 31.12 -19.83
N THR A 123 18.18 31.75 -19.17
CA THR A 123 18.29 33.12 -18.64
C THR A 123 18.34 33.18 -17.11
N GLY A 124 17.70 32.23 -16.43
CA GLY A 124 17.67 32.12 -14.97
C GLY A 124 17.21 30.73 -14.51
N PRO A 125 18.05 29.70 -14.67
CA PRO A 125 17.62 28.31 -14.46
C PRO A 125 17.37 28.01 -12.99
N ARG A 126 16.13 27.69 -12.60
CA ARG A 126 15.83 27.24 -11.23
C ARG A 126 16.24 25.78 -11.04
N ALA A 127 16.83 25.49 -9.87
CA ALA A 127 17.40 24.16 -9.56
C ALA A 127 16.34 23.05 -9.49
N ASP A 128 15.16 23.38 -8.98
CA ASP A 128 13.99 22.49 -8.89
C ASP A 128 13.39 22.15 -10.26
N PHE A 129 13.29 23.14 -11.16
CA PHE A 129 12.86 22.92 -12.53
C PHE A 129 13.88 22.09 -13.33
N ALA A 130 15.19 22.33 -13.12
CA ALA A 130 16.25 21.51 -13.68
C ALA A 130 16.19 20.05 -13.18
N ALA A 131 15.88 19.84 -11.89
CA ALA A 131 15.59 18.51 -11.33
C ALA A 131 14.33 17.87 -11.95
N LEU A 132 13.33 18.67 -12.32
CA LEU A 132 12.11 18.19 -12.99
C LEU A 132 12.42 17.68 -14.41
N CYS A 133 13.27 18.37 -15.17
CA CYS A 133 13.75 17.88 -16.47
C CYS A 133 14.44 16.51 -16.34
N LEU A 134 15.32 16.32 -15.34
CA LEU A 134 15.95 15.01 -15.09
C LEU A 134 14.94 13.95 -14.63
N SER A 135 13.91 14.33 -13.88
CA SER A 135 12.84 13.42 -13.44
C SER A 135 11.97 12.96 -14.61
N ILE A 136 11.72 13.85 -15.58
CA ILE A 136 11.06 13.54 -16.86
C ILE A 136 11.91 12.59 -17.72
N PHE A 137 13.23 12.76 -17.75
CA PHE A 137 14.11 11.81 -18.44
C PHE A 137 14.19 10.45 -17.73
N LEU A 138 14.20 10.44 -16.39
CA LEU A 138 14.19 9.23 -15.59
C LEU A 138 12.93 8.39 -15.81
N ILE A 139 11.73 8.98 -15.75
CA ILE A 139 10.49 8.22 -15.88
C ILE A 139 10.35 7.55 -17.26
N GLN A 140 11.00 8.09 -18.30
CA GLN A 140 11.01 7.54 -19.66
C GLN A 140 11.98 6.36 -19.85
N GLN A 141 12.85 6.04 -18.88
CA GLN A 141 13.70 4.86 -18.98
C GLN A 141 12.87 3.57 -19.04
N MET A 142 13.23 2.67 -19.97
CA MET A 142 12.53 1.40 -20.19
C MET A 142 13.47 0.19 -20.06
N PRO A 143 13.00 -0.95 -19.52
CA PRO A 143 13.74 -2.21 -19.49
C PRO A 143 13.79 -2.92 -20.86
N LEU A 144 12.92 -2.55 -21.82
CA LEU A 144 12.88 -3.09 -23.19
C LEU A 144 12.83 -4.63 -23.24
N GLY A 145 12.05 -5.25 -22.35
CA GLY A 145 11.85 -6.70 -22.29
C GLY A 145 13.03 -7.48 -21.72
N LYS A 146 14.02 -6.79 -21.14
CA LYS A 146 15.19 -7.40 -20.48
C LYS A 146 15.07 -7.24 -18.97
N LYS A 147 15.34 -8.32 -18.22
CA LYS A 147 15.47 -8.27 -16.76
C LYS A 147 16.61 -7.33 -16.34
N THR A 148 16.25 -6.09 -16.05
CA THR A 148 17.17 -4.97 -15.85
C THR A 148 16.95 -4.36 -14.47
N ASN A 149 18.02 -4.06 -13.73
CA ASN A 149 17.90 -3.26 -12.52
C ASN A 149 17.71 -1.79 -12.89
N MET A 150 16.53 -1.24 -12.57
CA MET A 150 16.16 0.14 -12.86
C MET A 150 16.59 1.12 -11.75
N GLN A 151 17.35 0.67 -10.75
CA GLN A 151 18.12 1.56 -9.88
C GLN A 151 19.35 2.09 -10.64
N SER A 152 19.10 2.84 -11.72
CA SER A 152 20.14 3.38 -12.60
C SER A 152 20.95 4.49 -11.91
N PRO A 153 22.15 4.85 -12.42
CA PRO A 153 22.88 6.02 -11.91
C PRO A 153 22.05 7.31 -11.99
N LEU A 154 21.18 7.45 -13.00
CA LEU A 154 20.24 8.57 -13.11
C LEU A 154 19.21 8.55 -11.97
N TYR A 155 18.63 7.40 -11.65
CA TYR A 155 17.70 7.24 -10.53
C TYR A 155 18.33 7.74 -9.21
N PHE A 156 19.55 7.29 -8.90
CA PHE A 156 20.25 7.75 -7.70
C PHE A 156 20.59 9.25 -7.74
N ASN A 157 21.03 9.78 -8.88
CA ASN A 157 21.30 11.21 -9.04
C ASN A 157 20.04 12.06 -8.79
N VAL A 158 18.88 11.67 -9.34
CA VAL A 158 17.61 12.37 -9.13
C VAL A 158 17.16 12.28 -7.67
N LYS A 159 17.22 11.10 -7.03
CA LYS A 159 16.90 10.94 -5.60
C LYS A 159 17.79 11.82 -4.70
N ASN A 160 19.10 11.84 -4.98
CA ASN A 160 20.06 12.66 -4.24
C ASN A 160 19.81 14.15 -4.45
N LEU A 161 19.52 14.58 -5.69
CA LEU A 161 19.21 15.97 -6.01
C LEU A 161 17.95 16.46 -5.31
N ILE A 162 16.86 15.68 -5.31
CA ILE A 162 15.64 15.99 -4.56
C ILE A 162 15.99 16.17 -3.06
N GLY A 163 16.72 15.22 -2.47
CA GLY A 163 17.10 15.29 -1.06
C GLY A 163 18.01 16.48 -0.72
N LEU A 164 18.90 16.89 -1.64
CA LEU A 164 19.74 18.08 -1.48
C LEU A 164 18.92 19.38 -1.55
N LEU A 165 17.97 19.46 -2.48
CA LEU A 165 17.07 20.62 -2.60
C LEU A 165 16.20 20.78 -1.35
N GLU A 166 15.68 19.68 -0.80
CA GLU A 166 14.91 19.69 0.46
C GLU A 166 15.77 19.99 1.69
N ALA A 167 17.00 19.45 1.75
CA ALA A 167 17.95 19.77 2.81
C ALA A 167 18.37 21.25 2.79
N ALA A 168 18.34 21.88 1.62
CA ALA A 168 18.45 23.32 1.46
C ALA A 168 17.15 24.09 1.81
N ASN A 169 16.10 23.45 2.33
CA ASN A 169 14.78 24.01 2.61
C ASN A 169 13.95 24.39 1.34
N GLY A 170 14.31 23.85 0.18
CA GLY A 170 13.54 24.03 -1.05
C GLY A 170 12.15 23.40 -0.97
N LEU A 171 11.13 24.19 -1.28
CA LEU A 171 9.73 23.76 -1.28
C LEU A 171 9.01 24.40 -2.48
N SER A 172 8.78 23.63 -3.54
CA SER A 172 8.10 24.12 -4.74
C SER A 172 7.25 23.04 -5.40
N LEU A 173 6.32 23.46 -6.25
CA LEU A 173 5.46 22.54 -7.03
C LEU A 173 6.28 21.74 -8.06
N ASP A 174 7.35 22.30 -8.63
CA ASP A 174 8.25 21.55 -9.51
C ASP A 174 9.02 20.46 -8.74
N LEU A 175 9.45 20.74 -7.50
CA LEU A 175 10.10 19.74 -6.64
C LEU A 175 9.11 18.63 -6.20
N LEU A 176 7.85 18.97 -5.93
CA LEU A 176 6.79 17.98 -5.72
C LEU A 176 6.58 17.11 -6.97
N HIS A 177 6.58 17.69 -8.18
CA HIS A 177 6.49 16.92 -9.42
C HIS A 177 7.67 15.97 -9.62
N CYS A 178 8.89 16.36 -9.25
CA CYS A 178 10.04 15.45 -9.24
C CYS A 178 9.74 14.20 -8.40
N ARG A 179 9.21 14.39 -7.18
CA ARG A 179 8.85 13.27 -6.29
C ARG A 179 7.72 12.41 -6.85
N ILE A 180 6.69 13.02 -7.45
CA ILE A 180 5.55 12.33 -8.05
C ILE A 180 6.02 11.42 -9.20
N LEU A 181 6.83 11.94 -10.13
CA LEU A 181 7.39 11.15 -11.23
C LEU A 181 8.30 10.01 -10.72
N VAL A 182 9.16 10.29 -9.74
CA VAL A 182 10.03 9.26 -9.12
C VAL A 182 9.24 8.17 -8.41
N THR A 183 8.15 8.52 -7.71
CA THR A 183 7.29 7.53 -7.04
C THR A 183 6.61 6.61 -8.06
N PHE A 184 6.13 7.18 -9.17
CA PHE A 184 5.53 6.42 -10.27
C PHE A 184 6.54 5.51 -10.98
N TYR A 185 7.77 5.98 -11.16
CA TYR A 185 8.90 5.18 -11.65
C TYR A 185 9.19 3.99 -10.73
N GLU A 186 9.34 4.24 -9.44
CA GLU A 186 9.61 3.20 -8.44
C GLU A 186 8.51 2.14 -8.43
N MET A 187 7.25 2.54 -8.53
CA MET A 187 6.09 1.64 -8.62
C MET A 187 6.12 0.81 -9.91
N GLY A 188 6.31 1.43 -11.08
CA GLY A 188 6.34 0.73 -12.37
C GLY A 188 7.56 -0.20 -12.56
N HIS A 189 8.69 0.10 -11.90
CA HIS A 189 9.89 -0.75 -11.93
C HIS A 189 10.06 -1.63 -10.69
N ALA A 190 9.00 -1.82 -9.91
CA ALA A 190 8.94 -2.76 -8.80
C ALA A 190 9.93 -2.51 -7.65
N LEU A 191 10.28 -1.24 -7.44
CA LEU A 191 11.06 -0.76 -6.30
C LEU A 191 10.11 -0.52 -5.10
N HIS A 192 9.31 -1.52 -4.74
CA HIS A 192 8.13 -1.40 -3.88
C HIS A 192 8.39 -0.67 -2.55
N THR A 193 9.47 -1.00 -1.85
CA THR A 193 9.85 -0.33 -0.60
C THR A 193 10.23 1.14 -0.81
N ALA A 194 10.86 1.47 -1.95
CA ALA A 194 11.16 2.86 -2.29
C ALA A 194 9.86 3.62 -2.59
N ALA A 195 8.96 3.04 -3.41
CA ALA A 195 7.67 3.65 -3.76
C ALA A 195 6.82 3.96 -2.50
N TYR A 196 6.73 3.02 -1.55
CA TYR A 196 6.01 3.20 -0.28
C TYR A 196 6.57 4.36 0.57
N MET A 197 7.90 4.49 0.64
CA MET A 197 8.55 5.62 1.33
C MET A 197 8.41 6.93 0.55
N SER A 198 8.47 6.89 -0.79
CA SER A 198 8.38 8.07 -1.65
C SER A 198 6.97 8.65 -1.69
N VAL A 199 5.90 7.83 -1.72
CA VAL A 199 4.51 8.34 -1.65
C VAL A 199 4.23 9.04 -0.32
N SER A 200 4.79 8.51 0.78
CA SER A 200 4.76 9.16 2.10
C SER A 200 5.43 10.55 2.07
N ALA A 201 6.58 10.66 1.41
CA ALA A 201 7.28 11.93 1.25
C ALA A 201 6.55 12.90 0.30
N CYS A 202 5.93 12.41 -0.79
CA CYS A 202 5.05 13.19 -1.66
C CYS A 202 3.88 13.80 -0.86
N ALA A 203 3.19 13.01 -0.03
CA ALA A 203 2.09 13.48 0.80
C ALA A 203 2.55 14.56 1.80
N ARG A 204 3.75 14.43 2.39
CA ARG A 204 4.32 15.44 3.28
C ARG A 204 4.69 16.74 2.55
N ALA A 205 5.33 16.65 1.38
CA ALA A 205 5.66 17.82 0.56
C ALA A 205 4.39 18.54 0.06
N ALA A 206 3.38 17.80 -0.40
CA ALA A 206 2.08 18.35 -0.80
C ALA A 206 1.31 18.96 0.38
N ARG A 207 1.39 18.37 1.59
CA ARG A 207 0.82 18.99 2.80
C ARG A 207 1.57 20.28 3.16
N ALA A 208 2.89 20.33 3.04
CA ALA A 208 3.71 21.52 3.30
C ALA A 208 3.43 22.67 2.31
N LEU A 209 3.22 22.37 1.01
CA LEU A 209 2.71 23.31 0.01
C LEU A 209 1.26 23.76 0.24
N GLY A 210 0.58 23.23 1.26
CA GLY A 210 -0.80 23.59 1.59
C GLY A 210 -1.87 22.94 0.71
N LEU A 211 -1.53 21.98 -0.15
CA LEU A 211 -2.47 21.40 -1.13
C LEU A 211 -3.65 20.69 -0.46
N HIS A 212 -3.42 20.08 0.72
CA HIS A 212 -4.46 19.52 1.59
C HIS A 212 -5.57 20.51 1.99
N ARG A 213 -5.34 21.82 1.88
CA ARG A 213 -6.34 22.88 2.14
C ARG A 213 -7.26 23.14 0.94
N LYS A 214 -7.01 22.49 -0.21
CA LYS A 214 -7.89 22.45 -1.39
C LYS A 214 -8.28 23.84 -1.91
N ARG A 215 -7.31 24.75 -2.06
CA ARG A 215 -7.52 26.17 -2.44
C ARG A 215 -8.40 26.33 -3.69
N TRP A 216 -8.23 25.43 -4.66
CA TRP A 216 -9.02 25.30 -5.88
C TRP A 216 -10.54 25.09 -5.69
N ARG A 217 -11.04 24.90 -4.45
CA ARG A 217 -12.48 24.94 -4.13
C ARG A 217 -13.06 26.36 -4.17
N ASN A 218 -12.25 27.39 -3.92
CA ASN A 218 -12.67 28.78 -3.79
C ASN A 218 -11.90 29.65 -4.79
N LEU A 219 -12.23 29.54 -6.08
CA LEU A 219 -11.68 30.38 -7.13
C LEU A 219 -12.24 31.81 -7.02
N ASP A 220 -11.36 32.79 -6.95
CA ASP A 220 -11.69 34.21 -7.13
C ASP A 220 -11.18 34.75 -8.48
N ALA A 221 -11.43 36.02 -8.78
CA ALA A 221 -11.06 36.63 -10.06
C ALA A 221 -9.53 36.83 -10.23
N GLU A 222 -8.78 36.86 -9.13
CA GLU A 222 -7.32 37.07 -9.11
C GLU A 222 -6.54 35.73 -9.05
N SER A 223 -7.25 34.61 -8.89
CA SER A 223 -6.67 33.27 -8.77
C SER A 223 -6.01 32.82 -10.08
N ASP A 224 -4.75 32.40 -10.00
CA ASP A 224 -4.09 31.68 -11.10
C ASP A 224 -4.71 30.27 -11.25
N LYS A 225 -5.76 30.21 -12.08
CA LYS A 225 -6.53 28.98 -12.37
C LYS A 225 -5.64 27.85 -12.88
N LEU A 226 -4.61 28.16 -13.67
CA LEU A 226 -3.70 27.16 -14.25
C LEU A 226 -2.87 26.50 -13.15
N ILE A 227 -2.30 27.30 -12.24
CA ILE A 227 -1.55 26.79 -11.09
C ILE A 227 -2.46 26.00 -10.15
N LEU A 228 -3.69 26.45 -9.89
CA LEU A 228 -4.64 25.76 -9.01
C LEU A 228 -5.11 24.41 -9.59
N GLU A 229 -5.27 24.28 -10.91
CA GLU A 229 -5.53 22.99 -11.57
C GLU A 229 -4.32 22.06 -11.46
N GLU A 230 -3.10 22.58 -11.62
CA GLU A 230 -1.87 21.80 -11.49
C GLU A 230 -1.62 21.34 -10.04
N GLU A 231 -1.84 22.21 -9.06
CA GLU A 231 -1.86 21.88 -7.62
C GLU A 231 -2.88 20.76 -7.31
N LYS A 232 -4.10 20.88 -7.83
CA LYS A 232 -5.17 19.87 -7.67
C LYS A 232 -4.77 18.53 -8.28
N ARG A 233 -4.18 18.53 -9.47
CA ARG A 233 -3.66 17.32 -10.14
C ARG A 233 -2.51 16.68 -9.38
N ALA A 234 -1.55 17.47 -8.90
CA ALA A 234 -0.45 16.99 -8.08
C ALA A 234 -0.98 16.32 -6.79
N TRP A 235 -1.94 16.92 -6.10
CA TRP A 235 -2.60 16.31 -4.94
C TRP A 235 -3.28 14.97 -5.28
N TRP A 236 -4.10 14.95 -6.34
CA TRP A 236 -4.78 13.73 -6.78
C TRP A 236 -3.82 12.62 -7.22
N ALA A 237 -2.70 12.95 -7.86
CA ALA A 237 -1.67 11.95 -8.20
C ALA A 237 -1.10 11.26 -6.95
N VAL A 238 -0.87 12.01 -5.87
CA VAL A 238 -0.43 11.43 -4.60
C VAL A 238 -1.52 10.55 -3.98
N VAL A 239 -2.78 10.99 -3.97
CA VAL A 239 -3.91 10.19 -3.46
C VAL A 239 -4.05 8.88 -4.24
N ILE A 240 -3.99 8.91 -5.57
CA ILE A 240 -4.11 7.71 -6.42
C ILE A 240 -3.00 6.70 -6.10
N MET A 241 -1.73 7.15 -6.05
CA MET A 241 -0.60 6.27 -5.73
C MET A 241 -0.67 5.72 -4.30
N ASP A 242 -1.07 6.55 -3.33
CA ASP A 242 -1.25 6.17 -1.92
C ASP A 242 -2.32 5.08 -1.76
N ARG A 243 -3.47 5.22 -2.41
CA ARG A 243 -4.52 4.19 -2.40
C ARG A 243 -4.10 2.90 -3.11
N PHE A 244 -3.43 2.99 -4.26
CA PHE A 244 -3.01 1.79 -5.01
C PHE A 244 -1.89 1.01 -4.30
N ILE A 245 -0.84 1.70 -3.83
CA ILE A 245 0.29 1.04 -3.14
C ILE A 245 -0.20 0.31 -1.89
N ASN A 246 -1.06 0.93 -1.09
CA ASN A 246 -1.59 0.31 0.13
C ASN A 246 -2.58 -0.84 -0.18
N LEU A 247 -3.40 -0.72 -1.22
CA LEU A 247 -4.22 -1.83 -1.72
C LEU A 247 -3.35 -3.05 -2.10
N CYS A 248 -2.25 -2.85 -2.83
CA CYS A 248 -1.34 -3.94 -3.20
C CYS A 248 -0.52 -4.51 -2.03
N ASN A 249 -0.22 -3.70 -1.02
CA ASN A 249 0.53 -4.11 0.18
C ASN A 249 -0.35 -4.84 1.23
N GLY A 250 -1.67 -4.65 1.18
CA GLY A 250 -2.59 -5.16 2.20
C GLY A 250 -2.69 -4.28 3.43
N ASP A 251 -2.71 -2.95 3.24
CA ASP A 251 -2.69 -1.94 4.32
C ASP A 251 -3.89 -0.97 4.19
N ALA A 252 -4.45 -0.55 5.32
CA ALA A 252 -5.53 0.43 5.44
C ALA A 252 -5.03 1.84 5.83
N LEU A 253 -3.77 1.97 6.23
CA LEU A 253 -3.19 3.21 6.77
C LEU A 253 -2.62 4.12 5.67
N PHE A 254 -3.49 4.93 5.08
CA PHE A 254 -3.10 5.89 4.04
C PHE A 254 -2.43 7.16 4.61
N VAL A 255 -1.51 7.75 3.83
CA VAL A 255 -0.81 9.00 4.22
C VAL A 255 -1.57 10.27 3.83
N THR A 256 -2.56 10.16 2.93
CA THR A 256 -3.48 11.23 2.53
C THR A 256 -4.88 10.99 3.10
N ASP A 257 -5.50 12.07 3.58
CA ASP A 257 -6.86 12.05 4.12
C ASP A 257 -7.87 11.65 3.04
N ASP A 258 -9.06 11.17 3.42
CA ASP A 258 -10.03 10.72 2.42
C ASP A 258 -10.62 11.87 1.60
N PRO A 259 -10.78 11.68 0.27
CA PRO A 259 -11.55 12.59 -0.54
C PRO A 259 -13.01 12.71 -0.09
N GLU A 260 -13.51 13.94 -0.08
CA GLU A 260 -14.92 14.27 0.15
C GLU A 260 -15.71 14.08 -1.15
N ARG A 261 -17.01 13.77 -1.05
CA ARG A 261 -17.90 13.59 -2.21
C ARG A 261 -17.92 14.80 -3.17
N THR A 262 -17.79 16.01 -2.61
CA THR A 262 -17.78 17.27 -3.34
C THR A 262 -16.36 17.71 -3.76
N ASP A 263 -15.34 16.86 -3.61
CA ASP A 263 -13.99 17.23 -4.09
C ASP A 263 -13.97 17.37 -5.61
N PRO A 264 -13.50 18.51 -6.15
CA PRO A 264 -13.37 18.66 -7.59
C PRO A 264 -12.28 17.74 -8.11
N LEU A 265 -12.59 17.08 -9.21
CA LEU A 265 -11.70 16.23 -9.98
C LEU A 265 -10.86 17.09 -10.94
N PRO A 266 -9.76 16.54 -11.48
CA PRO A 266 -9.06 17.11 -12.62
C PRO A 266 -9.97 17.31 -13.84
N ILE A 267 -9.68 18.31 -14.66
CA ILE A 267 -10.37 18.51 -15.95
C ILE A 267 -10.04 17.40 -16.97
N SER A 268 -10.57 17.49 -18.19
CA SER A 268 -10.19 16.60 -19.29
C SER A 268 -8.67 16.68 -19.56
N ASP A 269 -7.99 15.53 -19.51
CA ASP A 269 -6.55 15.43 -19.79
C ASP A 269 -6.17 15.89 -21.20
N LEU A 270 -7.09 15.77 -22.15
CA LEU A 270 -6.90 16.30 -23.51
C LEU A 270 -6.75 17.81 -23.50
N ILE A 271 -7.69 18.53 -22.85
CA ILE A 271 -7.68 19.99 -22.71
C ILE A 271 -6.46 20.43 -21.89
N TRP A 272 -6.09 19.66 -20.86
CA TRP A 272 -4.89 19.92 -20.04
C TRP A 272 -3.57 19.77 -20.81
N SER A 273 -3.54 18.92 -21.84
CA SER A 273 -2.35 18.68 -22.68
C SER A 273 -2.16 19.72 -23.80
N GLU A 274 -3.12 20.62 -24.01
CA GLU A 274 -3.03 21.66 -25.05
C GLU A 274 -1.90 22.66 -24.77
N SER A 275 -1.19 23.06 -25.82
CA SER A 275 -0.09 24.03 -25.75
C SER A 275 -0.54 25.50 -25.82
N SER A 276 -1.82 25.78 -25.65
CA SER A 276 -2.41 27.13 -25.72
C SER A 276 -3.58 27.26 -24.76
N VAL A 277 -3.71 28.42 -24.11
CA VAL A 277 -4.91 28.72 -23.30
C VAL A 277 -6.10 28.92 -24.23
N SER A 278 -7.14 28.10 -24.05
CA SER A 278 -8.42 28.17 -24.75
C SER A 278 -9.54 28.60 -23.79
N MET A 279 -10.65 29.12 -24.33
CA MET A 279 -11.83 29.43 -23.51
C MET A 279 -12.41 28.15 -22.83
N ASP A 280 -12.24 27.01 -23.49
CA ASP A 280 -12.63 25.69 -22.98
C ASP A 280 -11.79 25.26 -21.77
N LEU A 281 -10.49 25.59 -21.73
CA LEU A 281 -9.61 25.36 -20.58
C LEU A 281 -10.09 26.14 -19.35
N GLU A 282 -10.28 27.45 -19.49
CA GLU A 282 -10.72 28.30 -18.38
C GLU A 282 -12.12 27.94 -17.87
N GLY A 283 -13.05 27.64 -18.78
CA GLY A 283 -14.40 27.17 -18.43
C GLY A 283 -14.35 25.85 -17.65
N SER A 284 -13.55 24.89 -18.13
CA SER A 284 -13.39 23.58 -17.48
C SER A 284 -12.78 23.68 -16.09
N ILE A 285 -11.79 24.55 -15.87
CA ILE A 285 -11.19 24.75 -14.53
C ILE A 285 -12.16 25.47 -13.59
N SER A 286 -13.01 26.37 -14.12
CA SER A 286 -13.97 27.14 -13.33
C SER A 286 -15.19 26.32 -12.90
N ALA A 287 -15.54 25.27 -13.65
CA ALA A 287 -16.65 24.35 -13.35
C ALA A 287 -16.25 22.87 -13.57
N PRO A 288 -15.32 22.32 -12.76
CA PRO A 288 -14.84 20.95 -12.91
C PRO A 288 -15.87 19.94 -12.39
N PRO A 289 -15.88 18.69 -12.89
CA PRO A 289 -16.66 17.61 -12.28
C PRO A 289 -16.18 17.33 -10.85
N SER A 290 -17.07 16.89 -9.97
CA SER A 290 -16.79 16.49 -8.58
C SER A 290 -16.70 14.96 -8.42
N LEU A 291 -16.18 14.47 -7.29
CA LEU A 291 -16.02 13.03 -7.02
C LEU A 291 -17.34 12.25 -7.12
N ASP A 292 -18.45 12.86 -6.69
CA ASP A 292 -19.82 12.34 -6.81
C ASP A 292 -20.46 12.46 -8.20
N THR A 293 -19.73 12.96 -9.21
CA THR A 293 -20.18 12.96 -10.61
C THR A 293 -20.59 11.54 -11.03
N PRO A 294 -21.83 11.33 -11.51
CA PRO A 294 -22.33 9.98 -11.84
C PRO A 294 -21.41 9.24 -12.79
N PHE A 295 -21.23 7.93 -12.57
CA PHE A 295 -20.33 7.09 -13.35
C PHE A 295 -20.64 7.08 -14.86
N SER A 296 -21.91 7.33 -15.23
CA SER A 296 -22.41 7.44 -16.60
C SER A 296 -21.93 8.69 -17.33
N ILE A 297 -21.47 9.72 -16.63
CA ILE A 297 -20.87 10.91 -17.23
C ILE A 297 -19.43 10.62 -17.60
N THR A 298 -19.06 10.87 -18.85
CA THR A 298 -17.68 10.73 -19.36
C THR A 298 -16.80 11.86 -18.82
N VAL A 299 -15.67 11.51 -18.20
CA VAL A 299 -14.69 12.46 -17.65
C VAL A 299 -13.27 12.22 -18.20
N GLY A 300 -12.28 12.97 -17.73
CA GLY A 300 -10.85 12.73 -18.00
C GLY A 300 -10.40 11.34 -17.51
N GLN A 301 -9.26 10.87 -18.02
CA GLN A 301 -8.63 9.64 -17.50
C GLN A 301 -8.28 9.82 -16.03
N MET A 302 -7.56 10.90 -15.69
CA MET A 302 -7.11 11.14 -14.32
C MET A 302 -8.30 11.33 -13.37
N ALA A 303 -9.35 12.02 -13.82
CA ALA A 303 -10.60 12.16 -13.08
C ALA A 303 -11.28 10.81 -12.77
N ARG A 304 -11.25 9.86 -13.73
CA ARG A 304 -11.79 8.50 -13.50
C ARG A 304 -10.88 7.69 -12.57
N GLU A 305 -9.56 7.84 -12.67
CA GLU A 305 -8.60 7.23 -11.74
C GLU A 305 -8.80 7.76 -10.31
N CYS A 306 -9.12 9.05 -10.12
CA CYS A 306 -9.51 9.62 -8.83
C CYS A 306 -10.73 8.90 -8.22
N GLN A 307 -11.82 8.77 -8.99
CA GLN A 307 -13.05 8.09 -8.55
C GLN A 307 -12.79 6.63 -8.16
N ILE A 308 -12.05 5.88 -8.98
CA ILE A 308 -11.71 4.49 -8.66
C ILE A 308 -10.76 4.40 -7.47
N SER A 309 -9.79 5.30 -7.33
CA SER A 309 -8.86 5.29 -6.18
C SER A 309 -9.59 5.51 -4.85
N HIS A 310 -10.67 6.31 -4.83
CA HIS A 310 -11.54 6.47 -3.67
C HIS A 310 -12.26 5.15 -3.32
N LEU A 311 -12.84 4.45 -4.32
CA LEU A 311 -13.48 3.15 -4.11
C LEU A 311 -12.47 2.06 -3.68
N ALA A 312 -11.28 2.03 -4.29
CA ALA A 312 -10.19 1.16 -3.90
C ALA A 312 -9.73 1.42 -2.45
N GLY A 313 -9.68 2.69 -2.02
CA GLY A 313 -9.42 3.07 -0.64
C GLY A 313 -10.50 2.61 0.34
N ARG A 314 -11.77 2.61 -0.08
CA ARG A 314 -12.88 2.03 0.71
C ARG A 314 -12.74 0.52 0.83
N VAL A 315 -12.44 -0.19 -0.27
CA VAL A 315 -12.17 -1.64 -0.25
C VAL A 315 -11.00 -1.99 0.65
N ALA A 316 -9.86 -1.28 0.54
CA ALA A 316 -8.69 -1.55 1.37
C ALA A 316 -8.98 -1.36 2.87
N ARG A 317 -9.73 -0.33 3.29
CA ARG A 317 -10.18 -0.23 4.69
C ARG A 317 -11.13 -1.35 5.07
N HIS A 318 -12.16 -1.60 4.26
CA HIS A 318 -13.13 -2.66 4.50
C HIS A 318 -12.47 -4.03 4.73
N VAL A 319 -11.41 -4.34 3.96
CA VAL A 319 -10.72 -5.63 4.01
C VAL A 319 -9.63 -5.69 5.10
N PHE A 320 -8.85 -4.62 5.29
CA PHE A 320 -7.66 -4.64 6.18
C PHE A 320 -7.87 -3.95 7.55
N ASP A 321 -8.95 -3.19 7.71
CA ASP A 321 -9.40 -2.57 8.97
C ASP A 321 -10.95 -2.65 9.13
N PRO A 322 -11.54 -3.86 9.10
CA PRO A 322 -12.99 -4.04 9.21
C PRO A 322 -13.51 -3.64 10.59
N ILE A 323 -14.65 -2.95 10.63
CA ILE A 323 -15.29 -2.57 11.90
C ILE A 323 -15.88 -3.80 12.62
N PRO A 324 -16.09 -3.77 13.96
CA PRO A 324 -16.63 -4.91 14.72
C PRO A 324 -18.16 -5.10 14.56
N ASP A 325 -18.67 -4.96 13.34
CA ASP A 325 -20.09 -5.15 12.97
C ASP A 325 -20.17 -6.04 11.71
N PRO A 326 -20.46 -7.35 11.84
CA PRO A 326 -20.53 -8.27 10.71
C PRO A 326 -21.62 -7.94 9.68
N ASP A 327 -22.77 -7.43 10.13
CA ASP A 327 -23.92 -7.15 9.26
C ASP A 327 -23.64 -5.90 8.41
N PHE A 328 -23.10 -4.84 9.03
CA PHE A 328 -22.61 -3.67 8.31
C PHE A 328 -21.53 -4.04 7.28
N ASN A 329 -20.55 -4.86 7.69
CA ASN A 329 -19.49 -5.28 6.77
C ASN A 329 -20.05 -6.06 5.58
N SER A 330 -21.02 -6.96 5.78
CA SER A 330 -21.62 -7.72 4.67
C SER A 330 -22.36 -6.80 3.68
N GLU A 331 -23.11 -5.81 4.17
CA GLU A 331 -23.79 -4.84 3.32
C GLU A 331 -22.79 -3.89 2.61
N GLU A 332 -21.74 -3.44 3.31
CA GLU A 332 -20.69 -2.60 2.71
C GLU A 332 -19.97 -3.35 1.59
N ALA A 333 -19.61 -4.62 1.79
CA ALA A 333 -18.99 -5.45 0.77
C ALA A 333 -19.86 -5.55 -0.49
N PHE A 334 -21.15 -5.83 -0.33
CA PHE A 334 -22.10 -5.91 -1.44
C PHE A 334 -22.25 -4.58 -2.20
N GLN A 335 -22.34 -3.45 -1.49
CA GLN A 335 -22.45 -2.13 -2.12
C GLN A 335 -21.15 -1.72 -2.84
N LEU A 336 -19.98 -2.03 -2.28
CA LEU A 336 -18.68 -1.81 -2.93
C LEU A 336 -18.56 -2.66 -4.20
N GLU A 337 -18.84 -3.96 -4.10
CA GLU A 337 -18.81 -4.90 -5.22
C GLU A 337 -19.72 -4.44 -6.37
N ARG A 338 -21.00 -4.17 -6.05
CA ARG A 338 -22.01 -3.70 -7.00
C ARG A 338 -21.58 -2.41 -7.69
N THR A 339 -21.05 -1.45 -6.93
CA THR A 339 -20.59 -0.16 -7.47
C THR A 339 -19.41 -0.35 -8.42
N MET A 340 -18.42 -1.15 -8.03
CA MET A 340 -17.21 -1.37 -8.85
C MET A 340 -17.51 -2.21 -10.11
N LYS A 341 -18.38 -3.23 -10.01
CA LYS A 341 -18.88 -3.98 -11.18
C LYS A 341 -19.66 -3.09 -12.16
N ALA A 342 -20.38 -2.08 -11.69
CA ALA A 342 -21.05 -1.11 -12.57
C ALA A 342 -20.07 -0.20 -13.34
N TYR A 343 -18.88 0.07 -12.80
CA TYR A 343 -17.83 0.80 -13.52
C TYR A 343 -17.17 -0.04 -14.62
N LEU A 344 -16.92 -1.34 -14.42
CA LEU A 344 -16.10 -2.15 -15.36
C LEU A 344 -16.51 -2.05 -16.85
N PRO A 345 -17.80 -2.15 -17.26
CA PRO A 345 -18.19 -2.00 -18.66
C PRO A 345 -17.90 -0.61 -19.25
N LEU A 346 -17.98 0.43 -18.41
CA LEU A 346 -17.76 1.82 -18.81
C LEU A 346 -16.27 2.16 -18.89
N LEU A 347 -15.45 1.51 -18.06
CA LEU A 347 -13.99 1.55 -18.13
C LEU A 347 -13.46 0.80 -19.37
N ALA A 348 -14.23 -0.18 -19.87
CA ALA A 348 -13.93 -0.97 -21.06
C ALA A 348 -14.55 -0.44 -22.37
N ASN A 349 -15.29 0.69 -22.36
CA ASN A 349 -15.93 1.20 -23.58
C ASN A 349 -14.89 1.69 -24.62
N GLU A 350 -14.85 1.00 -25.76
CA GLU A 350 -13.92 1.21 -26.89
C GLU A 350 -14.12 2.52 -27.67
N GLU A 351 -15.28 3.20 -27.53
CA GLU A 351 -15.50 4.55 -28.10
C GLU A 351 -14.49 5.57 -27.58
N LEU A 352 -13.88 5.27 -26.43
CA LEU A 352 -12.80 6.03 -25.82
C LEU A 352 -11.47 5.39 -26.23
N LYS A 353 -10.60 6.21 -26.87
CA LYS A 353 -9.25 5.85 -27.36
C LYS A 353 -8.59 4.71 -26.57
N ILE A 354 -8.08 3.70 -27.28
CA ILE A 354 -7.46 2.46 -26.74
C ILE A 354 -6.76 2.66 -25.39
N GLY A 355 -7.25 1.94 -24.38
CA GLY A 355 -6.69 1.95 -23.04
C GLY A 355 -6.81 3.30 -22.30
N LYS A 356 -7.70 4.24 -22.69
CA LYS A 356 -7.90 5.53 -22.00
C LYS A 356 -8.03 5.34 -20.48
N TYR A 357 -8.87 4.42 -20.04
CA TYR A 357 -9.10 4.17 -18.62
C TYR A 357 -8.31 2.97 -18.05
N CYS A 358 -7.22 2.50 -18.68
CA CYS A 358 -6.55 1.28 -18.23
C CYS A 358 -5.99 1.35 -16.80
N GLY A 359 -5.59 2.54 -16.32
CA GLY A 359 -5.20 2.75 -14.93
C GLY A 359 -6.37 2.54 -13.97
N ALA A 360 -7.49 3.21 -14.24
CA ALA A 360 -8.73 3.06 -13.50
C ALA A 360 -9.29 1.62 -13.57
N TYR A 361 -9.21 0.96 -14.73
CA TYR A 361 -9.61 -0.43 -14.90
C TYR A 361 -8.74 -1.36 -14.01
N GLY A 362 -7.42 -1.22 -14.09
CA GLY A 362 -6.48 -2.01 -13.29
C GLY A 362 -6.76 -1.89 -11.79
N MET A 363 -6.88 -0.67 -11.29
CA MET A 363 -7.22 -0.42 -9.87
C MET A 363 -8.60 -1.00 -9.49
N CYS A 364 -9.62 -0.82 -10.33
CA CYS A 364 -10.98 -1.28 -10.05
C CYS A 364 -11.04 -2.81 -9.96
N ASN A 365 -10.39 -3.48 -10.93
CA ASN A 365 -10.38 -4.92 -11.05
C ASN A 365 -9.52 -5.58 -9.95
N SER A 366 -8.38 -4.97 -9.58
CA SER A 366 -7.56 -5.43 -8.45
C SER A 366 -8.26 -5.32 -7.10
N ALA A 367 -9.01 -4.23 -6.87
CA ALA A 367 -9.80 -4.07 -5.66
C ALA A 367 -10.94 -5.11 -5.57
N LEU A 368 -11.62 -5.41 -6.69
CA LEU A 368 -12.61 -6.49 -6.73
C LEU A 368 -12.01 -7.85 -6.36
N PHE A 369 -10.84 -8.22 -6.89
CA PHE A 369 -10.18 -9.48 -6.51
C PHE A 369 -9.87 -9.55 -4.99
N ILE A 370 -9.39 -8.46 -4.40
CA ILE A 370 -9.09 -8.37 -2.97
C ILE A 370 -10.37 -8.46 -2.12
N LEU A 371 -11.45 -7.80 -2.56
CA LEU A 371 -12.77 -7.87 -1.92
C LEU A 371 -13.32 -9.30 -1.94
N TYR A 372 -13.26 -10.00 -3.07
CA TYR A 372 -13.72 -11.39 -3.15
C TYR A 372 -12.87 -12.34 -2.31
N GLU A 373 -11.55 -12.15 -2.24
CA GLU A 373 -10.67 -12.96 -1.38
C GLU A 373 -11.04 -12.79 0.11
N PHE A 374 -11.35 -11.56 0.52
CA PHE A 374 -11.89 -11.28 1.86
C PHE A 374 -13.25 -11.95 2.09
N MET A 375 -14.21 -11.79 1.18
CA MET A 375 -15.54 -12.41 1.28
C MET A 375 -15.44 -13.95 1.37
N LEU A 376 -14.56 -14.58 0.59
CA LEU A 376 -14.28 -16.03 0.68
C LEU A 376 -13.65 -16.45 2.01
N SER A 377 -12.89 -15.57 2.66
CA SER A 377 -12.28 -15.84 3.97
C SER A 377 -13.28 -15.76 5.13
N ARG A 378 -14.38 -15.01 4.95
CA ARG A 378 -15.43 -14.80 5.96
C ARG A 378 -16.63 -15.73 5.79
N ASN A 379 -17.07 -15.96 4.55
CA ASN A 379 -18.27 -16.76 4.23
C ASN A 379 -17.94 -18.25 4.01
N THR A 380 -17.15 -18.84 4.92
CA THR A 380 -16.67 -20.23 4.72
C THR A 380 -17.72 -21.32 4.96
N GLU A 381 -18.85 -21.00 5.60
CA GLU A 381 -19.87 -21.98 6.00
C GLU A 381 -21.02 -22.15 5.00
N ASN A 382 -21.39 -21.11 4.23
CA ASN A 382 -22.43 -21.23 3.22
C ASN A 382 -21.87 -21.62 1.85
N ALA A 383 -22.20 -22.82 1.38
CA ALA A 383 -21.75 -23.33 0.10
C ALA A 383 -22.32 -22.57 -1.12
N PHE A 384 -23.50 -21.96 -0.99
CA PHE A 384 -24.12 -21.19 -2.07
C PHE A 384 -23.37 -19.88 -2.32
N ASP A 385 -23.24 -19.03 -1.30
CA ASP A 385 -22.54 -17.74 -1.38
C ASP A 385 -21.09 -17.94 -1.83
N ARG A 386 -20.44 -19.00 -1.34
CA ARG A 386 -19.08 -19.38 -1.77
C ARG A 386 -19.00 -19.67 -3.28
N HIS A 387 -20.01 -20.30 -3.86
CA HIS A 387 -20.06 -20.57 -5.30
C HIS A 387 -20.24 -19.28 -6.11
N GLU A 388 -21.13 -18.39 -5.67
CA GLU A 388 -21.37 -17.09 -6.33
C GLU A 388 -20.15 -16.17 -6.30
N ILE A 389 -19.40 -16.14 -5.19
CA ILE A 389 -18.14 -15.40 -5.09
C ILE A 389 -17.07 -16.01 -6.01
N LEU A 390 -16.94 -17.35 -6.05
CA LEU A 390 -15.99 -18.02 -6.97
C LEU A 390 -16.33 -17.75 -8.44
N GLN A 391 -17.61 -17.76 -8.80
CA GLN A 391 -18.06 -17.37 -10.14
C GLN A 391 -17.73 -15.90 -10.43
N SER A 392 -17.95 -15.00 -9.48
CA SER A 392 -17.60 -13.57 -9.63
C SER A 392 -16.10 -13.33 -9.79
N ILE A 393 -15.24 -14.14 -9.14
CA ILE A 393 -13.79 -14.14 -9.36
C ILE A 393 -13.43 -14.59 -10.78
N GLU A 394 -14.03 -15.68 -11.27
CA GLU A 394 -13.81 -16.16 -12.64
C GLU A 394 -14.24 -15.08 -13.66
N ASP A 395 -15.48 -14.59 -13.56
CA ASP A 395 -16.03 -13.51 -14.40
C ASP A 395 -15.12 -12.28 -14.45
N THR A 396 -14.59 -11.87 -13.29
CA THR A 396 -13.68 -10.71 -13.16
C THR A 396 -12.35 -10.98 -13.86
N SER A 397 -11.81 -12.20 -13.78
CA SER A 397 -10.60 -12.59 -14.51
C SER A 397 -10.80 -12.68 -16.03
N ILE A 398 -11.97 -13.11 -16.50
CA ILE A 398 -12.33 -13.14 -17.92
C ILE A 398 -12.45 -11.71 -18.45
N ARG A 399 -13.18 -10.83 -17.75
CA ARG A 399 -13.33 -9.41 -18.12
C ARG A 399 -11.98 -8.71 -18.23
N ALA A 400 -11.06 -8.99 -17.31
CA ALA A 400 -9.71 -8.42 -17.33
C ALA A 400 -8.91 -8.83 -18.57
N LEU A 401 -9.03 -10.11 -18.99
CA LEU A 401 -8.45 -10.58 -20.25
C LEU A 401 -9.12 -9.90 -21.44
N THR A 402 -10.45 -9.92 -21.55
CA THR A 402 -11.17 -9.31 -22.68
C THR A 402 -10.85 -7.81 -22.84
N PHE A 403 -10.78 -7.06 -21.74
CA PHE A 403 -10.35 -5.66 -21.76
C PHE A 403 -8.92 -5.51 -22.30
N ALA A 404 -8.03 -6.41 -21.92
CA ALA A 404 -6.64 -6.39 -22.33
C ALA A 404 -6.44 -6.84 -23.79
N GLU A 405 -7.20 -7.84 -24.26
CA GLU A 405 -7.23 -8.26 -25.67
C GLU A 405 -7.73 -7.12 -26.55
N ALA A 406 -8.87 -6.50 -26.21
CA ALA A 406 -9.41 -5.35 -26.96
C ALA A 406 -8.46 -4.14 -26.95
N SER A 407 -7.68 -3.96 -25.89
CA SER A 407 -6.74 -2.83 -25.75
C SER A 407 -5.35 -3.10 -26.35
N TYR A 408 -4.88 -4.35 -26.41
CA TYR A 408 -3.47 -4.70 -26.64
C TYR A 408 -3.23 -5.94 -27.52
N GLY A 409 -4.26 -6.71 -27.88
CA GLY A 409 -4.10 -8.06 -28.41
C GLY A 409 -3.80 -8.19 -29.92
N ASP A 410 -4.21 -7.22 -30.73
CA ASP A 410 -4.41 -7.47 -32.18
C ASP A 410 -3.82 -6.38 -33.11
N ARG A 411 -2.58 -5.93 -32.85
CA ARG A 411 -1.87 -4.94 -33.71
C ARG A 411 -0.40 -5.23 -33.91
N GLU A 412 0.02 -5.18 -35.17
CA GLU A 412 1.39 -5.39 -35.65
C GLU A 412 2.40 -4.41 -35.00
N GLU A 413 3.17 -4.92 -34.03
CA GLU A 413 4.47 -4.47 -33.49
C GLU A 413 4.69 -3.01 -33.02
N ASN A 414 3.78 -2.06 -33.27
CA ASN A 414 3.96 -0.63 -32.93
C ASN A 414 2.89 -0.10 -31.95
N TYR A 415 2.82 -0.67 -30.74
CA TYR A 415 2.14 -0.02 -29.62
C TYR A 415 3.08 0.99 -28.92
N PRO A 416 2.70 2.26 -28.70
CA PRO A 416 3.51 3.22 -27.95
C PRO A 416 3.64 2.78 -26.48
N LEU A 417 4.82 2.23 -26.14
CA LEU A 417 5.10 1.65 -24.82
C LEU A 417 4.97 2.67 -23.68
N GLU A 418 5.15 3.95 -24.00
CA GLU A 418 5.09 5.11 -23.12
C GLU A 418 3.70 5.23 -22.46
N VAL A 419 2.64 4.80 -23.15
CA VAL A 419 1.25 4.85 -22.66
C VAL A 419 0.77 3.53 -22.03
N LEU A 420 1.67 2.63 -21.63
CA LEU A 420 1.31 1.51 -20.75
C LEU A 420 1.24 1.97 -19.29
N SER A 421 0.16 1.64 -18.58
CA SER A 421 -0.02 2.00 -17.16
C SER A 421 0.46 0.87 -16.23
N PRO A 422 1.27 1.15 -15.20
CA PRO A 422 1.74 0.11 -14.27
C PRO A 422 0.62 -0.46 -13.38
N TYR A 423 -0.50 0.28 -13.20
CA TYR A 423 -1.65 -0.17 -12.41
C TYR A 423 -2.31 -1.43 -12.99
N LEU A 424 -2.32 -1.60 -14.31
CA LEU A 424 -3.00 -2.73 -14.96
C LEU A 424 -2.25 -4.06 -14.76
N SER A 425 -0.92 -4.03 -14.68
CA SER A 425 -0.09 -5.25 -14.60
C SER A 425 -0.40 -6.12 -13.38
N TYR A 426 -0.79 -5.51 -12.25
CA TYR A 426 -1.18 -6.26 -11.05
C TYR A 426 -2.53 -6.99 -11.24
N SER A 427 -3.52 -6.31 -11.80
CA SER A 427 -4.82 -6.89 -12.17
C SER A 427 -4.67 -8.08 -13.15
N LEU A 428 -3.82 -7.95 -14.17
CA LEU A 428 -3.55 -9.04 -15.12
C LEU A 428 -2.84 -10.22 -14.45
N CYS A 429 -1.95 -9.96 -13.47
CA CYS A 429 -1.33 -11.01 -12.67
C CYS A 429 -2.36 -11.78 -11.83
N GLN A 430 -3.26 -11.08 -11.15
CA GLN A 430 -4.35 -11.69 -10.38
C GLN A 430 -5.26 -12.52 -11.28
N ALA A 431 -5.64 -12.01 -12.45
CA ALA A 431 -6.42 -12.75 -13.45
C ALA A 431 -5.70 -14.02 -13.93
N ALA A 432 -4.39 -13.96 -14.17
CA ALA A 432 -3.59 -15.12 -14.58
C ALA A 432 -3.49 -16.17 -13.47
N ILE A 433 -3.34 -15.76 -12.21
CA ILE A 433 -3.39 -16.66 -11.05
C ILE A 433 -4.75 -17.37 -10.96
N VAL A 434 -5.86 -16.66 -11.20
CA VAL A 434 -7.20 -17.25 -11.24
C VAL A 434 -7.33 -18.27 -12.36
N GLN A 435 -6.99 -17.91 -13.61
CA GLN A 435 -7.07 -18.82 -14.76
C GLN A 435 -6.15 -20.05 -14.59
N HIS A 436 -4.96 -19.87 -13.99
CA HIS A 436 -4.10 -20.99 -13.61
C HIS A 436 -4.77 -21.93 -12.60
N ARG A 437 -5.35 -21.40 -11.51
CA ARG A 437 -6.05 -22.20 -10.49
C ARG A 437 -7.23 -22.98 -11.10
N LEU A 438 -8.04 -22.32 -11.95
CA LEU A 438 -9.16 -22.94 -12.65
C LEU A 438 -8.70 -24.04 -13.61
N TRP A 439 -7.65 -23.80 -14.40
CA TRP A 439 -7.03 -24.81 -15.25
C TRP A 439 -6.56 -26.04 -14.45
N LYS A 440 -5.88 -25.83 -13.32
CA LYS A 440 -5.41 -26.92 -12.46
C LYS A 440 -6.52 -27.75 -11.85
N GLN A 441 -7.65 -27.12 -11.48
CA GLN A 441 -8.79 -27.81 -10.88
C GLN A 441 -9.66 -28.55 -11.92
N THR A 442 -9.87 -27.95 -13.09
CA THR A 442 -10.82 -28.45 -14.10
C THR A 442 -10.18 -29.19 -15.26
N SER A 443 -8.86 -29.06 -15.44
CA SER A 443 -8.14 -29.42 -16.68
C SER A 443 -8.69 -28.75 -17.96
N SER A 444 -9.43 -27.65 -17.83
CA SER A 444 -10.07 -26.95 -18.96
C SER A 444 -9.02 -26.33 -19.91
N PRO A 445 -9.04 -26.67 -21.23
CA PRO A 445 -8.12 -26.07 -22.20
C PRO A 445 -8.35 -24.56 -22.34
N THR A 446 -9.60 -24.10 -22.25
CA THR A 446 -9.94 -22.67 -22.34
C THR A 446 -9.32 -21.86 -21.20
N CYS A 447 -9.22 -22.41 -19.99
CA CYS A 447 -8.51 -21.74 -18.88
C CYS A 447 -7.00 -21.65 -19.15
N LYS A 448 -6.43 -22.65 -19.83
CA LYS A 448 -5.02 -22.65 -20.23
C LYS A 448 -4.72 -21.64 -21.34
N GLU A 449 -5.59 -21.58 -22.35
CA GLU A 449 -5.52 -20.58 -23.44
C GLU A 449 -5.58 -19.14 -22.88
N ARG A 450 -6.55 -18.87 -21.99
CA ARG A 450 -6.68 -17.56 -21.31
C ARG A 450 -5.45 -17.22 -20.47
N LEU A 451 -4.88 -18.18 -19.75
CA LEU A 451 -3.63 -18.01 -18.99
C LEU A 451 -2.46 -17.64 -19.91
N ASP A 452 -2.32 -18.32 -21.04
CA ASP A 452 -1.19 -18.10 -21.96
C ASP A 452 -1.34 -16.77 -22.72
N MET A 453 -2.58 -16.33 -23.00
CA MET A 453 -2.85 -14.98 -23.51
C MET A 453 -2.53 -13.88 -22.49
N LEU A 454 -2.95 -14.05 -21.23
CA LEU A 454 -2.60 -13.11 -20.14
C LEU A 454 -1.08 -13.00 -19.95
N LYS A 455 -0.34 -14.10 -20.09
CA LYS A 455 1.13 -14.10 -20.10
C LYS A 455 1.70 -13.32 -21.28
N THR A 456 1.13 -13.50 -22.48
CA THR A 456 1.58 -12.82 -23.70
C THR A 456 1.42 -11.29 -23.55
N ILE A 457 0.26 -10.84 -23.08
CA ILE A 457 0.00 -9.41 -22.85
C ILE A 457 0.90 -8.85 -21.73
N LEU A 458 1.09 -9.58 -20.62
CA LEU A 458 2.05 -9.18 -19.58
C LEU A 458 3.49 -9.12 -20.12
N GLY A 459 3.85 -9.97 -21.09
CA GLY A 459 5.10 -9.93 -21.85
C GLY A 459 5.34 -8.57 -22.51
N GLU A 460 4.34 -8.02 -23.18
CA GLU A 460 4.40 -6.67 -23.76
C GLU A 460 4.59 -5.58 -22.69
N PHE A 461 3.91 -5.69 -21.55
CA PHE A 461 4.11 -4.77 -20.43
C PHE A 461 5.54 -4.80 -19.86
N THR A 462 6.26 -5.93 -19.98
CA THR A 462 7.68 -5.99 -19.59
C THR A 462 8.61 -5.13 -20.45
N LYS A 463 8.16 -4.66 -21.62
CA LYS A 463 8.92 -3.71 -22.44
C LYS A 463 9.00 -2.34 -21.78
N ARG A 464 7.93 -1.92 -21.09
CA ARG A 464 7.84 -0.64 -20.37
C ARG A 464 8.16 -0.73 -18.88
N TRP A 465 7.68 -1.77 -18.18
CA TRP A 465 7.61 -1.82 -16.71
C TRP A 465 8.20 -3.12 -16.16
N THR A 466 9.19 -2.99 -15.26
CA THR A 466 9.86 -4.15 -14.63
C THR A 466 8.94 -4.89 -13.66
N VAL A 467 7.87 -4.24 -13.16
CA VAL A 467 6.87 -4.91 -12.31
C VAL A 467 6.10 -6.01 -13.04
N ALA A 468 5.83 -5.84 -14.34
CA ALA A 468 5.23 -6.89 -15.15
C ALA A 468 6.15 -8.13 -15.26
N TRP A 469 7.47 -7.95 -15.25
CA TRP A 469 8.43 -9.06 -15.24
C TRP A 469 8.37 -9.84 -13.92
N GLN A 470 8.28 -9.16 -12.77
CA GLN A 470 8.08 -9.84 -11.47
C GLN A 470 6.77 -10.65 -11.46
N TYR A 471 5.70 -10.11 -12.04
CA TYR A 471 4.42 -10.80 -12.14
C TYR A 471 4.48 -12.02 -13.07
N LEU A 472 5.16 -11.93 -14.22
CA LEU A 472 5.42 -13.12 -15.06
C LEU A 472 6.22 -14.19 -14.32
N GLU A 473 7.29 -13.81 -13.61
CA GLU A 473 8.08 -14.75 -12.81
C GLU A 473 7.21 -15.43 -11.73
N ILE A 474 6.28 -14.70 -11.09
CA ILE A 474 5.31 -15.29 -10.16
C ILE A 474 4.42 -16.32 -10.88
N ILE A 475 3.84 -15.96 -12.03
CA ILE A 475 2.90 -16.83 -12.78
C ILE A 475 3.62 -18.07 -13.34
N GLU A 476 4.86 -17.94 -13.79
CA GLU A 476 5.69 -19.04 -14.28
C GLU A 476 6.11 -20.01 -13.18
N ASN A 477 6.40 -19.49 -11.99
CA ASN A 477 6.74 -20.30 -10.82
C ASN A 477 5.51 -20.73 -10.00
N LEU A 478 4.29 -20.63 -10.55
CA LEU A 478 3.10 -21.33 -10.04
C LEU A 478 3.22 -22.85 -10.28
N HIS A 479 4.14 -23.48 -9.56
CA HIS A 479 4.21 -24.94 -9.42
C HIS A 479 3.30 -25.40 -8.26
N ASP A 480 2.75 -26.61 -8.39
CA ASP A 480 1.60 -27.12 -7.61
C ASP A 480 1.81 -27.33 -6.10
N SER A 481 2.87 -26.77 -5.49
CA SER A 481 3.21 -27.02 -4.07
C SER A 481 4.03 -25.92 -3.38
N TRP A 482 3.59 -24.65 -3.41
CA TRP A 482 4.15 -23.58 -2.55
C TRP A 482 3.20 -23.03 -1.45
N PRO A 483 2.94 -23.77 -0.35
CA PRO A 483 2.39 -23.22 0.89
C PRO A 483 3.41 -23.15 2.06
N SER A 484 4.69 -23.46 1.82
CA SER A 484 5.58 -23.91 2.90
C SER A 484 6.52 -22.84 3.51
N ILE A 485 7.03 -21.88 2.72
CA ILE A 485 7.90 -20.78 3.23
C ILE A 485 7.21 -19.95 4.33
N LEU A 486 5.87 -19.87 4.31
CA LEU A 486 5.10 -19.14 5.34
C LEU A 486 5.42 -19.61 6.77
N ASN A 487 5.67 -20.91 6.98
CA ASN A 487 5.99 -21.45 8.30
C ASN A 487 7.33 -20.90 8.82
N ILE A 488 8.36 -20.81 7.98
CA ILE A 488 9.66 -20.25 8.39
C ILE A 488 9.54 -18.72 8.55
N LYS A 489 8.88 -18.05 7.61
CA LYS A 489 8.70 -16.58 7.63
C LYS A 489 7.91 -16.12 8.85
N GLY A 490 6.85 -16.82 9.24
CA GLY A 490 6.05 -16.50 10.43
C GLY A 490 6.85 -16.60 11.73
N ASN A 491 7.63 -17.67 11.88
CA ASN A 491 8.51 -17.85 13.04
C ASN A 491 9.64 -16.79 13.09
N TYR A 492 10.21 -16.42 11.94
CA TYR A 492 11.17 -15.31 11.84
C TYR A 492 10.55 -13.96 12.24
N VAL A 493 9.33 -13.66 11.77
CA VAL A 493 8.62 -12.42 12.13
C VAL A 493 8.29 -12.38 13.63
N LEU A 494 7.82 -13.49 14.21
CA LEU A 494 7.55 -13.62 15.64
C LEU A 494 8.83 -13.35 16.46
N ALA A 495 9.94 -14.02 16.12
CA ALA A 495 11.22 -13.82 16.80
C ALA A 495 11.68 -12.36 16.69
N ARG A 496 11.68 -11.78 15.47
CA ARG A 496 12.07 -10.38 15.24
C ARG A 496 11.23 -9.38 16.04
N ALA A 497 9.95 -9.65 16.26
CA ALA A 497 9.07 -8.80 17.08
C ALA A 497 9.26 -9.03 18.60
N PHE A 498 9.57 -10.26 19.03
CA PHE A 498 9.78 -10.61 20.43
C PHE A 498 11.15 -10.13 20.98
N LEU A 499 12.22 -10.28 20.21
CA LEU A 499 13.60 -10.03 20.67
C LEU A 499 13.85 -8.64 21.28
N PRO A 500 13.31 -7.51 20.75
CA PRO A 500 13.47 -6.20 21.37
C PRO A 500 12.81 -6.07 22.76
N CYS A 501 11.79 -6.90 23.03
CA CYS A 501 11.00 -6.87 24.26
C CYS A 501 11.34 -8.03 25.22
N LYS A 502 12.39 -8.81 24.91
CA LYS A 502 12.72 -10.03 25.67
C LYS A 502 13.15 -9.71 27.11
N LYS A 503 12.83 -10.63 28.02
CA LYS A 503 13.34 -10.66 29.40
C LYS A 503 14.29 -11.84 29.55
N ALA A 504 15.35 -11.69 30.34
CA ALA A 504 16.25 -12.79 30.67
C ALA A 504 15.48 -13.94 31.33
N GLY A 505 15.74 -15.18 30.91
CA GLY A 505 14.96 -16.36 31.29
C GLY A 505 13.61 -16.49 30.57
N GLY A 506 13.32 -15.64 29.59
CA GLY A 506 12.12 -15.74 28.76
C GLY A 506 12.11 -17.02 27.92
N THR A 507 10.91 -17.60 27.72
CA THR A 507 10.76 -18.90 27.06
C THR A 507 10.02 -18.78 25.73
N ILE A 508 10.53 -19.45 24.69
CA ILE A 508 9.94 -19.60 23.36
C ILE A 508 9.71 -21.09 23.09
N ILE A 509 8.49 -21.48 22.72
CA ILE A 509 8.13 -22.86 22.36
C ILE A 509 7.53 -22.86 20.96
N ALA A 510 8.23 -23.47 20.00
CA ALA A 510 7.87 -23.48 18.60
C ALA A 510 7.29 -24.83 18.17
N TYR A 511 6.07 -24.84 17.64
CA TYR A 511 5.41 -26.08 17.18
C TYR A 511 5.87 -26.51 15.78
N SER A 512 6.63 -27.59 15.73
CA SER A 512 7.08 -28.21 14.49
C SER A 512 6.26 -29.48 14.15
N SER A 513 6.86 -30.49 13.53
CA SER A 513 6.22 -31.78 13.24
C SER A 513 7.26 -32.90 13.13
N GLY A 514 6.91 -34.13 13.55
CA GLY A 514 7.74 -35.33 13.32
C GLY A 514 8.02 -35.59 11.83
N PHE A 515 7.17 -35.08 10.93
CA PHE A 515 7.38 -35.10 9.48
C PHE A 515 8.68 -34.38 9.05
N ALA A 516 9.30 -33.57 9.92
CA ALA A 516 10.62 -32.98 9.69
C ALA A 516 11.76 -34.01 9.60
N PHE A 517 11.61 -35.21 10.20
CA PHE A 517 12.70 -36.19 10.31
C PHE A 517 12.32 -37.63 9.89
N LEU A 518 11.03 -37.90 9.65
CA LEU A 518 10.60 -39.21 9.20
C LEU A 518 11.08 -39.52 7.76
N PRO A 519 11.43 -40.77 7.42
CA PRO A 519 11.96 -41.12 6.10
C PRO A 519 11.02 -40.80 4.93
N PRO A 520 11.50 -40.16 3.84
CA PRO A 520 10.66 -39.80 2.68
C PRO A 520 10.14 -41.01 1.88
N THR A 521 10.65 -42.21 2.17
CA THR A 521 10.18 -43.49 1.63
C THR A 521 8.86 -43.97 2.23
N LEU A 522 8.37 -43.33 3.31
CA LEU A 522 7.06 -43.65 3.88
C LEU A 522 5.94 -43.17 2.94
N PRO A 523 4.95 -44.00 2.56
CA PRO A 523 3.96 -43.66 1.54
C PRO A 523 3.22 -42.34 1.79
N PHE A 524 2.86 -42.07 3.03
CA PHE A 524 2.14 -40.85 3.45
C PHE A 524 3.01 -39.57 3.48
N LEU A 525 4.34 -39.69 3.36
CA LEU A 525 5.25 -38.54 3.28
C LEU A 525 5.64 -38.17 1.86
N SER A 526 5.43 -39.06 0.88
CA SER A 526 5.76 -38.84 -0.54
C SER A 526 5.13 -37.56 -1.13
N LYS A 527 3.92 -37.19 -0.69
CA LYS A 527 3.20 -35.97 -1.08
C LYS A 527 3.44 -34.76 -0.14
N SER A 528 4.25 -34.93 0.91
CA SER A 528 4.38 -33.97 2.04
C SER A 528 5.75 -33.26 2.10
N SER A 529 6.54 -33.32 1.04
CA SER A 529 7.93 -32.81 0.99
C SER A 529 8.04 -31.33 1.39
N ALA A 530 7.19 -30.46 0.86
CA ALA A 530 7.18 -29.03 1.17
C ALA A 530 6.91 -28.76 2.67
N TYR A 531 5.98 -29.50 3.28
CA TYR A 531 5.66 -29.40 4.70
C TYR A 531 6.81 -29.92 5.57
N SER A 532 7.36 -31.10 5.23
CA SER A 532 8.51 -31.72 5.89
C SER A 532 9.72 -30.76 5.93
N VAL A 533 10.13 -30.24 4.78
CA VAL A 533 11.27 -29.31 4.65
C VAL A 533 11.08 -28.04 5.49
N CYS A 534 9.86 -27.49 5.57
CA CYS A 534 9.64 -26.26 6.34
C CYS A 534 9.46 -26.49 7.84
N LYS A 535 9.03 -27.68 8.26
CA LYS A 535 9.09 -28.09 9.67
C LYS A 535 10.53 -28.37 10.12
N MET A 536 11.37 -28.93 9.24
CA MET A 536 12.83 -29.03 9.46
C MET A 536 13.50 -27.64 9.50
N GLY A 537 13.17 -26.75 8.56
CA GLY A 537 13.69 -25.37 8.54
C GLY A 537 13.28 -24.55 9.76
N THR A 538 12.06 -24.75 10.27
CA THR A 538 11.60 -24.15 11.54
C THR A 538 12.43 -24.65 12.72
N ALA A 539 12.72 -25.95 12.79
CA ALA A 539 13.59 -26.50 13.83
C ALA A 539 14.98 -25.86 13.79
N ARG A 540 15.60 -25.84 12.61
CA ARG A 540 16.95 -25.28 12.43
C ARG A 540 17.04 -23.79 12.75
N PHE A 541 16.00 -23.01 12.44
CA PHE A 541 15.91 -21.60 12.80
C PHE A 541 15.98 -21.38 14.32
N TYR A 542 15.18 -22.12 15.10
CA TYR A 542 15.15 -21.97 16.55
C TYR A 542 16.38 -22.55 17.27
N GLU A 543 17.04 -23.56 16.70
CA GLU A 543 18.36 -24.01 17.15
C GLU A 543 19.40 -22.88 17.10
N PHE A 544 19.47 -22.12 15.99
CA PHE A 544 20.35 -20.95 15.89
C PHE A 544 19.92 -19.83 16.85
N LEU A 545 18.62 -19.54 16.94
CA LEU A 545 18.10 -18.52 17.87
C LEU A 545 18.50 -18.79 19.33
N ALA A 546 18.51 -20.05 19.76
CA ALA A 546 18.94 -20.46 21.10
C ALA A 546 20.44 -20.20 21.35
N VAL A 547 21.28 -20.39 20.33
CA VAL A 547 22.73 -20.13 20.38
C VAL A 547 23.04 -18.63 20.34
N GLU A 548 22.29 -17.86 19.55
CA GLU A 548 22.42 -16.40 19.42
C GLU A 548 21.89 -15.66 20.67
N HIS A 549 20.97 -16.27 21.41
CA HIS A 549 20.36 -15.70 22.61
C HIS A 549 20.35 -16.69 23.79
N PRO A 550 21.52 -16.97 24.40
CA PRO A 550 21.66 -17.90 25.52
C PRO A 550 20.98 -17.42 26.82
N ASP A 551 20.45 -16.18 26.83
CA ASP A 551 19.60 -15.63 27.88
C ASP A 551 18.12 -16.06 27.76
N LEU A 552 17.77 -16.83 26.73
CA LEU A 552 16.43 -17.37 26.48
C LEU A 552 16.39 -18.91 26.55
N ASN A 553 15.24 -19.43 26.95
CA ASN A 553 14.90 -20.84 26.86
C ASN A 553 14.13 -21.06 25.56
N VAL A 554 14.68 -21.79 24.60
CA VAL A 554 14.08 -21.96 23.26
C VAL A 554 13.90 -23.43 22.96
N PHE A 555 12.68 -23.85 22.67
CA PHE A 555 12.32 -25.25 22.45
C PHE A 555 11.58 -25.43 21.14
N VAL A 556 11.84 -26.54 20.44
CA VAL A 556 11.05 -26.95 19.27
C VAL A 556 10.29 -28.22 19.61
N LEU A 557 8.96 -28.18 19.49
CA LEU A 557 8.06 -29.24 19.93
C LEU A 557 7.42 -29.98 18.75
N GLN A 558 7.54 -31.31 18.74
CA GLN A 558 6.63 -32.21 18.02
C GLN A 558 5.51 -32.62 18.98
N PRO A 559 4.25 -32.17 18.76
CA PRO A 559 3.15 -32.34 19.72
C PRO A 559 2.43 -33.71 19.66
N GLY A 560 3.11 -34.77 19.20
CA GLY A 560 2.46 -36.06 18.95
C GLY A 560 1.55 -36.06 17.71
N ILE A 561 0.58 -36.97 17.67
CA ILE A 561 -0.42 -37.12 16.61
C ILE A 561 -1.80 -36.78 17.19
N VAL A 562 -2.15 -35.49 17.21
CA VAL A 562 -3.45 -35.03 17.73
C VAL A 562 -4.46 -34.85 16.59
N ARG A 563 -5.71 -35.28 16.80
CA ARG A 563 -6.81 -35.08 15.85
C ARG A 563 -7.11 -33.59 15.72
N THR A 564 -6.97 -33.06 14.50
CA THR A 564 -7.14 -31.66 14.13
C THR A 564 -7.77 -31.57 12.74
N ALA A 565 -8.28 -30.41 12.35
CA ALA A 565 -8.79 -30.18 10.99
C ALA A 565 -7.71 -30.36 9.89
N LEU A 566 -6.41 -30.36 10.24
CA LEU A 566 -5.32 -30.72 9.32
C LEU A 566 -5.16 -32.24 9.21
N TYR A 567 -5.33 -32.98 10.31
CA TYR A 567 -5.35 -34.44 10.33
C TYR A 567 -6.55 -34.99 9.53
N GLU A 568 -7.74 -34.43 9.73
CA GLU A 568 -8.97 -34.83 9.01
C GLU A 568 -8.92 -34.56 7.50
N LYS A 569 -8.09 -33.61 7.05
CA LYS A 569 -7.80 -33.33 5.64
C LYS A 569 -6.62 -34.15 5.09
N GLY A 570 -5.85 -34.80 5.95
CA GLY A 570 -4.78 -35.70 5.56
C GLY A 570 -5.33 -37.10 5.32
N GLU A 571 -4.88 -37.76 4.26
CA GLU A 571 -5.15 -39.18 3.96
C GLU A 571 -4.35 -40.11 4.91
N LEU A 572 -4.33 -39.80 6.22
CA LEU A 572 -3.51 -40.44 7.25
C LEU A 572 -4.35 -41.37 8.13
N GLU A 573 -4.31 -42.67 7.84
CA GLU A 573 -4.96 -43.71 8.65
C GLU A 573 -4.13 -44.06 9.91
N LEU A 574 -3.99 -43.10 10.83
CA LEU A 574 -3.18 -43.22 12.06
C LEU A 574 -4.04 -43.17 13.34
N ASP A 575 -5.32 -43.48 13.23
CA ASP A 575 -6.32 -43.34 14.30
C ASP A 575 -6.00 -44.16 15.57
N ALA A 576 -5.36 -45.31 15.41
CA ALA A 576 -4.90 -46.15 16.52
C ALA A 576 -3.69 -45.57 17.28
N THR A 577 -3.10 -44.48 16.78
CA THR A 577 -1.91 -43.80 17.36
C THR A 577 -2.21 -42.34 17.75
N LEU A 578 -3.49 -41.98 17.91
CA LEU A 578 -3.89 -40.63 18.30
C LEU A 578 -3.53 -40.33 19.76
N ASP A 579 -2.72 -39.30 19.94
CA ASP A 579 -2.42 -38.69 21.22
C ASP A 579 -3.59 -37.81 21.69
N THR A 580 -3.80 -37.76 23.01
CA THR A 580 -4.75 -36.80 23.62
C THR A 580 -4.19 -35.37 23.53
N VAL A 581 -5.04 -34.37 23.31
CA VAL A 581 -4.61 -32.95 23.24
C VAL A 581 -3.98 -32.47 24.55
N GLN A 582 -4.30 -33.13 25.67
CA GLN A 582 -3.71 -32.89 26.98
C GLN A 582 -2.20 -33.19 27.01
N LEU A 583 -1.71 -34.17 26.24
CA LEU A 583 -0.29 -34.55 26.23
C LEU A 583 0.63 -33.38 25.82
N PRO A 584 0.53 -32.79 24.61
CA PRO A 584 1.36 -31.65 24.23
C PRO A 584 1.03 -30.38 25.02
N ALA A 585 -0.19 -30.23 25.55
CA ALA A 585 -0.54 -29.10 26.41
C ALA A 585 0.23 -29.14 27.74
N HIS A 586 0.22 -30.28 28.44
CA HIS A 586 0.98 -30.48 29.67
C HIS A 586 2.49 -30.39 29.42
N PHE A 587 2.98 -30.96 28.31
CA PHE A 587 4.39 -30.88 27.95
C PHE A 587 4.84 -29.43 27.68
N THR A 588 3.99 -28.62 27.04
CA THR A 588 4.27 -27.18 26.83
C THR A 588 4.34 -26.40 28.15
N VAL A 589 3.49 -26.74 29.14
CA VAL A 589 3.58 -26.16 30.49
C VAL A 589 4.88 -26.58 31.18
N TRP A 590 5.32 -27.84 31.04
CA TRP A 590 6.60 -28.29 31.57
C TRP A 590 7.80 -27.61 30.89
N LEU A 591 7.76 -27.42 29.56
CA LEU A 591 8.78 -26.65 28.81
C LEU A 591 8.87 -25.18 29.25
N ALA A 592 7.79 -24.60 29.79
CA ALA A 592 7.80 -23.27 30.36
C ALA A 592 8.39 -23.21 31.79
N SER A 593 8.73 -24.35 32.40
CA SER A 593 9.30 -24.43 33.75
C SER A 593 10.83 -24.33 33.76
N THR A 594 11.41 -24.10 34.94
CA THR A 594 12.86 -24.12 35.15
C THR A 594 13.50 -25.49 34.98
N GLU A 595 12.72 -26.57 35.05
CA GLU A 595 13.22 -27.95 34.90
C GLU A 595 13.62 -28.26 33.45
N ALA A 596 12.99 -27.61 32.48
CA ALA A 596 13.22 -27.83 31.05
C ALA A 596 14.47 -27.10 30.50
N ILE A 597 15.04 -26.14 31.24
CA ILE A 597 16.18 -25.30 30.79
C ILE A 597 17.35 -26.10 30.18
N PRO A 598 17.79 -27.26 30.72
CA PRO A 598 18.87 -28.09 30.12
C PRO A 598 18.57 -28.64 28.71
N PHE A 599 17.31 -28.55 28.26
CA PHE A 599 16.84 -28.96 26.94
C PHE A 599 16.65 -27.79 25.97
N SER A 600 17.02 -26.56 26.35
CA SER A 600 17.01 -25.39 25.47
C SER A 600 17.89 -25.65 24.22
N GLY A 601 17.45 -25.13 23.07
CA GLY A 601 18.05 -25.36 21.76
C GLY A 601 17.78 -26.73 21.14
N ARG A 602 16.84 -27.53 21.67
CA ARG A 602 16.55 -28.89 21.18
C ARG A 602 15.18 -29.03 20.52
N PHE A 603 15.10 -30.04 19.64
CA PHE A 603 13.84 -30.61 19.17
C PHE A 603 13.38 -31.74 20.10
N LEU A 604 12.15 -31.65 20.58
CA LEU A 604 11.58 -32.52 21.61
C LEU A 604 10.23 -33.08 21.15
N PHE A 605 9.99 -34.35 21.47
CA PHE A 605 8.74 -35.05 21.16
C PHE A 605 7.89 -35.11 22.44
N SER A 606 6.64 -34.66 22.42
CA SER A 606 5.76 -34.70 23.61
C SER A 606 5.40 -36.11 24.07
N ASN A 607 5.57 -37.09 23.17
CA ASN A 607 5.36 -38.52 23.40
C ASN A 607 6.65 -39.25 23.83
N TRP A 608 7.66 -38.53 24.33
CA TRP A 608 8.72 -39.10 25.17
C TRP A 608 8.25 -39.20 26.62
N ASP A 609 8.35 -40.40 27.18
CA ASP A 609 8.12 -40.67 28.59
C ASP A 609 9.36 -40.26 29.42
N VAL A 610 9.14 -39.71 30.61
CA VAL A 610 10.20 -39.30 31.52
C VAL A 610 9.95 -40.00 32.86
N GLU A 611 10.57 -41.18 33.04
CA GLU A 611 10.68 -41.79 34.36
C GLU A 611 11.50 -40.87 35.29
N LYS A 612 11.07 -40.79 36.55
CA LYS A 612 11.60 -39.87 37.57
C LYS A 612 12.97 -40.26 38.12
#